data_AF-A0A7J9JL31-F1
#
_entry.id   AF-A0A7J9JL31-F1
#
_cell.length_a   1.000
_cell.length_b   1.000
_cell.length_c   1.000
_cell.angle_alpha   90.00
_cell.angle_beta   90.00
_cell.angle_gamma   90.00
#
_symmetry.space_group_name_H-M   'P 1'
#
loop_
_entity.id
_entity.type
_entity.pdbx_description
1 polymer ?
#
loop_
_entity_poly.entity_id
_entity_poly.type
_entity_poly.pdbx_seq_one_letter_code
_entity_poly.pdbx_strand_id
1 'polypeptide(L)'
;MAPHDIRRPFKRAAISDQQKRRELSLLRQAQNRRDAQQQARCLASSILSLQSAAPESQPEQSDIELETVPEAEQESEAFSKDLDVRQASKLRGPEVRKWFARQLMLPEWMIDVPDRLAQDWYVFARPAGKRCFVVSSNGTTVSRQRNGSILHHFPSALPAGAKIRDGSGSAQSYCILDCIFHELDQTYYVIDMVCWNGYSLYDCTAEFRFYWLNSKLEESGACNAPSHYHKFKFSAVPVYNCDQSGLHAAYTGVVPYAKDGLLFYNK
;
A
#
# COMPACT_ATOMS: atom_id res chain seq x y z
N MET A 1 -15.00 1.82 -7.57
CA MET A 1 -15.54 0.49 -7.19
C MET A 1 -17.03 0.58 -7.40
N ALA A 2 -17.64 -0.38 -8.12
CA ALA A 2 -19.09 -0.38 -8.26
C ALA A 2 -19.73 -0.54 -6.86
N PRO A 3 -20.80 0.23 -6.55
CA PRO A 3 -21.51 0.10 -5.28
C PRO A 3 -22.14 -1.29 -5.16
N HIS A 4 -22.16 -1.84 -3.94
CA HIS A 4 -22.78 -3.14 -3.68
C HIS A 4 -24.30 -3.03 -3.89
N ASP A 5 -24.84 -3.91 -4.73
CA ASP A 5 -26.26 -3.96 -5.04
C ASP A 5 -27.02 -4.65 -3.89
N ILE A 6 -27.61 -3.86 -2.98
CA ILE A 6 -28.32 -4.33 -1.78
C ILE A 6 -29.63 -5.06 -2.13
N ARG A 7 -30.06 -5.05 -3.40
CA ARG A 7 -31.34 -5.61 -3.85
C ARG A 7 -31.17 -6.83 -4.76
N ARG A 8 -30.46 -7.87 -4.31
CA ARG A 8 -30.59 -9.20 -4.95
C ARG A 8 -31.65 -10.02 -4.23
N PRO A 9 -32.78 -10.38 -4.88
CA PRO A 9 -33.73 -11.32 -4.31
C PRO A 9 -33.03 -12.68 -4.20
N PHE A 10 -32.90 -13.19 -2.97
CA PHE A 10 -32.44 -14.52 -2.56
C PHE A 10 -31.91 -15.44 -3.68
N LYS A 11 -30.79 -15.08 -4.31
CA LYS A 11 -29.97 -16.07 -5.02
C LYS A 11 -29.14 -16.75 -3.95
N ARG A 12 -29.15 -18.09 -3.95
CA ARG A 12 -28.29 -18.93 -3.07
C ARG A 12 -26.94 -18.27 -2.93
N ALA A 13 -26.44 -18.14 -1.69
CA ALA A 13 -25.09 -17.63 -1.45
C ALA A 13 -24.15 -18.37 -2.40
N ALA A 14 -23.41 -17.61 -3.23
CA ALA A 14 -22.34 -18.21 -4.01
C ALA A 14 -21.46 -18.95 -3.01
N ILE A 15 -21.11 -20.21 -3.31
CA ILE A 15 -20.18 -20.97 -2.47
C ILE A 15 -18.90 -20.13 -2.44
N SER A 16 -18.65 -19.49 -1.30
CA SER A 16 -17.50 -18.63 -1.13
C SER A 16 -16.35 -19.49 -0.62
N ASP A 17 -15.20 -19.33 -1.26
CA ASP A 17 -13.96 -20.04 -0.96
C ASP A 17 -12.95 -19.13 -0.25
N GLN A 18 -13.41 -18.01 0.33
CA GLN A 18 -12.54 -17.00 0.94
C GLN A 18 -11.60 -17.59 1.99
N GLN A 19 -12.08 -18.53 2.80
CA GLN A 19 -11.24 -19.17 3.81
C GLN A 19 -10.07 -19.95 3.19
N LYS A 20 -10.35 -20.77 2.17
CA LYS A 20 -9.33 -21.50 1.42
C LYS A 20 -8.33 -20.54 0.74
N ARG A 21 -8.81 -19.41 0.18
CA ARG A 21 -7.95 -18.42 -0.47
C ARG A 21 -7.04 -17.68 0.54
N ARG A 22 -7.52 -17.40 1.75
CA ARG A 22 -6.71 -16.87 2.86
C ARG A 22 -5.58 -17.82 3.22
N GLU A 23 -5.90 -19.09 3.46
CA GLU A 23 -4.91 -20.13 3.79
C GLU A 23 -3.85 -20.27 2.71
N LEU A 24 -4.25 -20.33 1.44
CA LEU A 24 -3.32 -20.38 0.31
C LEU A 24 -2.47 -19.11 0.18
N SER A 25 -2.99 -17.94 0.59
CA SER A 25 -2.22 -16.70 0.61
C SER A 25 -1.16 -16.70 1.71
N LEU A 26 -1.52 -17.15 2.91
CA LEU A 26 -0.60 -17.27 4.05
C LEU A 26 0.51 -18.29 3.77
N LEU A 27 0.17 -19.43 3.18
CA LEU A 27 1.16 -20.44 2.75
C LEU A 27 2.15 -19.86 1.75
N ARG A 28 1.67 -19.10 0.75
CA ARG A 28 2.52 -18.43 -0.24
C ARG A 28 3.45 -17.40 0.40
N GLN A 29 2.94 -16.59 1.33
CA GLN A 29 3.75 -15.61 2.07
C GLN A 29 4.83 -16.31 2.90
N ALA A 30 4.50 -17.42 3.54
CA ALA A 30 5.46 -18.20 4.33
C ALA A 30 6.58 -18.83 3.48
N GLN A 31 6.29 -19.23 2.25
CA GLN A 31 7.24 -19.87 1.33
C GLN A 31 8.15 -18.87 0.60
N ASN A 32 7.65 -17.69 0.22
CA ASN A 32 8.33 -16.76 -0.70
C ASN A 32 9.11 -15.63 0.02
N ARG A 33 9.68 -15.93 1.20
CA ARG A 33 10.35 -14.95 2.06
C ARG A 33 11.54 -14.25 1.41
N ARG A 34 12.43 -15.03 0.78
CA ARG A 34 13.63 -14.48 0.10
C ARG A 34 13.24 -13.61 -1.09
N ASP A 35 12.21 -14.02 -1.83
CA ASP A 35 11.72 -13.32 -3.01
C ASP A 35 11.14 -11.95 -2.62
N ALA A 36 10.51 -11.84 -1.44
CA ALA A 36 9.92 -10.59 -0.98
C ALA A 36 10.96 -9.50 -0.69
N GLN A 37 12.10 -9.87 -0.10
CA GLN A 37 13.21 -8.92 0.11
C GLN A 37 13.80 -8.44 -1.22
N GLN A 38 13.96 -9.36 -2.18
CA GLN A 38 14.39 -9.02 -3.53
C GLN A 38 13.37 -8.09 -4.19
N GLN A 39 12.07 -8.40 -4.11
CA GLN A 39 10.99 -7.59 -4.64
C GLN A 39 11.00 -6.15 -4.09
N ALA A 40 11.26 -5.97 -2.78
CA ALA A 40 11.42 -4.65 -2.17
C ALA A 40 12.55 -3.84 -2.84
N ARG A 41 13.71 -4.46 -3.04
CA ARG A 41 14.85 -3.84 -3.73
C ARG A 41 14.53 -3.56 -5.20
N CYS A 42 13.84 -4.48 -5.88
CA CYS A 42 13.38 -4.29 -7.27
C CYS A 42 12.49 -3.05 -7.38
N LEU A 43 11.56 -2.89 -6.43
CA LEU A 43 10.60 -1.80 -6.40
C LEU A 43 11.26 -0.44 -6.18
N ALA A 44 12.19 -0.35 -5.22
CA ALA A 44 12.95 0.87 -4.96
C ALA A 44 13.88 1.24 -6.14
N SER A 45 14.60 0.28 -6.70
CA SER A 45 15.51 0.51 -7.84
C SER A 45 14.78 0.88 -9.13
N SER A 46 13.63 0.27 -9.40
CA SER A 46 12.84 0.59 -10.62
C SER A 46 12.37 2.03 -10.61
N ILE A 47 11.99 2.57 -9.46
CA ILE A 47 11.62 3.99 -9.33
C ILE A 47 12.80 4.89 -9.64
N LEU A 48 13.99 4.56 -9.13
CA LEU A 48 15.22 5.31 -9.41
C LEU A 48 15.56 5.31 -10.90
N SER A 49 15.54 4.14 -11.56
CA SER A 49 15.83 4.04 -12.99
C SER A 49 14.84 4.84 -13.84
N LEU A 50 13.55 4.78 -13.53
CA LEU A 50 12.53 5.51 -14.26
C LEU A 50 12.61 7.03 -14.07
N GLN A 51 13.09 7.49 -12.91
CA GLN A 51 13.36 8.92 -12.68
C GLN A 51 14.53 9.41 -13.53
N SER A 52 15.61 8.64 -13.63
CA SER A 52 16.77 9.03 -14.43
C SER A 52 16.48 9.06 -15.94
N ALA A 53 15.43 8.37 -16.39
CA ALA A 53 15.04 8.28 -17.80
C ALA A 53 14.03 9.34 -18.24
N ALA A 54 13.47 10.14 -17.33
CA ALA A 54 12.51 11.19 -17.66
C ALA A 54 13.24 12.54 -17.80
N PRO A 55 13.29 13.15 -19.01
CA PRO A 55 13.59 14.57 -19.12
C PRO A 55 12.43 15.36 -18.52
N GLU A 56 12.74 16.44 -17.81
CA GLU A 56 11.76 17.39 -17.25
C GLU A 56 10.68 17.72 -18.28
N SER A 57 9.48 17.17 -18.07
CA SER A 57 8.29 17.52 -18.85
C SER A 57 7.12 17.70 -17.90
N GLN A 58 6.43 18.81 -18.12
CA GLN A 58 5.39 19.43 -17.31
C GLN A 58 4.20 18.48 -17.02
N PRO A 59 3.36 18.79 -16.01
CA PRO A 59 2.27 17.91 -15.62
C PRO A 59 1.22 17.84 -16.74
N GLU A 60 1.08 16.67 -17.37
CA GLU A 60 -0.09 16.38 -18.19
C GLU A 60 -1.31 16.15 -17.29
N GLN A 61 -2.11 17.21 -17.14
CA GLN A 61 -3.54 17.09 -16.92
C GLN A 61 -4.18 16.54 -18.20
N SER A 62 -4.76 15.35 -18.12
CA SER A 62 -5.97 15.04 -18.88
C SER A 62 -6.67 13.86 -18.23
N ASP A 63 -7.80 14.18 -17.58
CA ASP A 63 -8.86 13.24 -17.30
C ASP A 63 -9.34 12.64 -18.63
N ILE A 64 -9.19 11.32 -18.77
CA ILE A 64 -10.00 10.55 -19.70
C ILE A 64 -10.58 9.40 -18.88
N GLU A 65 -11.84 9.56 -18.51
CA GLU A 65 -12.72 8.47 -18.10
C GLU A 65 -12.71 7.42 -19.22
N LEU A 66 -12.14 6.24 -18.95
CA LEU A 66 -12.43 5.07 -19.78
C LEU A 66 -13.71 4.43 -19.25
N GLU A 67 -14.77 4.60 -20.05
CA GLU A 67 -16.04 3.91 -19.91
C GLU A 67 -15.87 2.40 -19.73
N THR A 68 -16.68 1.88 -18.83
CA THR A 68 -16.88 0.47 -18.52
C THR A 68 -17.44 -0.30 -19.70
N VAL A 69 -16.76 -1.38 -20.10
CA VAL A 69 -17.37 -2.51 -20.85
C VAL A 69 -17.03 -3.81 -20.11
N PRO A 70 -18.01 -4.71 -19.86
CA PRO A 70 -17.82 -5.89 -19.02
C PRO A 70 -17.37 -7.09 -19.84
N GLU A 71 -16.36 -7.82 -19.37
CA GLU A 71 -16.03 -9.17 -19.86
C GLU A 71 -15.26 -9.91 -18.75
N ALA A 72 -15.93 -10.86 -18.11
CA ALA A 72 -15.88 -12.29 -18.45
C ALA A 72 -14.62 -12.93 -17.86
N GLU A 73 -14.85 -13.79 -16.87
CA GLU A 73 -13.87 -14.67 -16.27
C GLU A 73 -13.23 -15.54 -17.36
N GLN A 74 -12.03 -15.18 -17.79
CA GLN A 74 -11.12 -16.09 -18.46
C GLN A 74 -9.94 -16.32 -17.52
N GLU A 75 -9.85 -17.57 -17.06
CA GLU A 75 -8.66 -18.16 -16.45
C GLU A 75 -7.45 -17.86 -17.33
N SER A 76 -6.67 -16.85 -16.98
CA SER A 76 -5.42 -16.56 -17.66
C SER A 76 -4.28 -17.19 -16.87
N GLU A 77 -3.81 -18.30 -17.43
CA GLU A 77 -2.48 -18.95 -17.36
C GLU A 77 -1.43 -18.30 -16.45
N ALA A 78 -0.68 -19.17 -15.78
CA ALA A 78 0.48 -18.88 -14.95
C ALA A 78 1.58 -18.10 -15.72
N PHE A 79 1.39 -16.80 -15.89
CA PHE A 79 2.43 -15.90 -16.36
C PHE A 79 3.44 -15.73 -15.21
N SER A 80 4.66 -16.19 -15.46
CA SER A 80 5.80 -16.20 -14.54
C SER A 80 5.83 -14.92 -13.69
N LYS A 81 5.76 -15.09 -12.36
CA LYS A 81 5.89 -14.02 -11.37
C LYS A 81 7.29 -13.38 -11.33
N ASP A 82 8.17 -13.82 -12.20
CA ASP A 82 9.61 -13.54 -12.17
C ASP A 82 9.99 -12.46 -13.18
N LEU A 83 9.31 -11.31 -13.13
CA LEU A 83 9.78 -10.11 -13.85
C LEU A 83 11.00 -9.56 -13.10
N ASP A 84 12.17 -10.04 -13.50
CA ASP A 84 13.50 -9.58 -13.07
C ASP A 84 13.59 -8.03 -13.10
N VAL A 85 14.30 -7.44 -12.14
CA VAL A 85 14.65 -6.00 -12.01
C VAL A 85 15.08 -5.41 -13.36
N ARG A 86 15.86 -6.20 -14.11
CA ARG A 86 16.41 -5.83 -15.42
C ARG A 86 15.34 -5.65 -16.48
N GLN A 87 14.17 -6.25 -16.32
CA GLN A 87 13.02 -6.08 -17.21
C GLN A 87 12.17 -4.89 -16.77
N ALA A 88 11.93 -4.70 -15.46
CA ALA A 88 11.12 -3.58 -14.94
C ALA A 88 11.67 -2.20 -15.35
N SER A 89 13.00 -2.02 -15.34
CA SER A 89 13.69 -0.80 -15.78
C SER A 89 13.61 -0.54 -17.29
N LYS A 90 13.34 -1.59 -18.09
CA LYS A 90 13.15 -1.50 -19.54
C LYS A 90 11.71 -1.21 -19.94
N LEU A 91 10.75 -1.44 -19.03
CA LEU A 91 9.34 -1.15 -19.29
C LEU A 91 9.14 0.33 -19.60
N ARG A 92 8.16 0.62 -20.45
CA ARG A 92 7.76 1.99 -20.80
C ARG A 92 6.24 2.14 -20.77
N GLY A 93 5.79 3.37 -20.52
CA GLY A 93 4.38 3.76 -20.64
C GLY A 93 3.41 2.85 -19.87
N PRO A 94 2.38 2.26 -20.52
CA PRO A 94 1.37 1.42 -19.87
C PRO A 94 1.92 0.20 -19.13
N GLU A 95 3.03 -0.38 -19.60
CA GLU A 95 3.60 -1.59 -19.01
C GLU A 95 4.17 -1.33 -17.61
N VAL A 96 4.81 -0.17 -17.42
CA VAL A 96 5.29 0.29 -16.11
C VAL A 96 4.13 0.40 -15.14
N ARG A 97 3.01 0.99 -15.58
CA ARG A 97 1.80 1.11 -14.75
C ARG A 97 1.27 -0.27 -14.36
N LYS A 98 1.15 -1.19 -15.32
CA LYS A 98 0.68 -2.56 -15.07
C LYS A 98 1.60 -3.32 -14.10
N TRP A 99 2.91 -3.12 -14.21
CA TRP A 99 3.88 -3.72 -13.29
C TRP A 99 3.72 -3.21 -11.86
N PHE A 100 3.63 -1.88 -11.67
CA PHE A 100 3.43 -1.29 -10.36
C PHE A 100 2.05 -1.60 -9.75
N ALA A 101 1.01 -1.72 -10.57
CA ALA A 101 -0.34 -2.07 -10.13
C ALA A 101 -0.41 -3.45 -9.43
N ARG A 102 0.53 -4.35 -9.75
CA ARG A 102 0.62 -5.71 -9.19
C ARG A 102 1.39 -5.78 -7.87
N GLN A 103 1.98 -4.68 -7.41
CA GLN A 103 2.85 -4.67 -6.22
C GLN A 103 2.07 -4.51 -4.91
N LEU A 104 0.86 -3.94 -4.97
CA LEU A 104 0.02 -3.71 -3.80
C LEU A 104 -0.73 -4.97 -3.39
N MET A 105 -0.70 -5.28 -2.09
CA MET A 105 -1.64 -6.23 -1.51
C MET A 105 -3.02 -5.56 -1.44
N LEU A 106 -4.01 -6.14 -2.11
CA LEU A 106 -5.34 -5.57 -2.19
C LEU A 106 -6.29 -6.31 -1.26
N PRO A 107 -7.10 -5.59 -0.46
CA PRO A 107 -8.12 -6.23 0.34
C PRO A 107 -9.25 -6.75 -0.55
N GLU A 108 -9.94 -7.76 -0.04
CA GLU A 108 -11.19 -8.25 -0.59
C GLU A 108 -12.34 -7.92 0.34
N TRP A 109 -13.55 -7.86 -0.19
CA TRP A 109 -14.75 -7.76 0.64
C TRP A 109 -14.84 -8.97 1.56
N MET A 110 -15.05 -8.74 2.86
CA MET A 110 -15.31 -9.82 3.79
C MET A 110 -16.74 -10.32 3.58
N ILE A 111 -16.89 -11.49 2.95
CA ILE A 111 -18.17 -12.18 2.77
C ILE A 111 -18.27 -13.26 3.84
N ASP A 112 -17.23 -14.09 3.96
CA ASP A 112 -17.15 -15.11 5.00
C ASP A 112 -16.38 -14.58 6.20
N VAL A 113 -17.01 -14.51 7.36
CA VAL A 113 -16.32 -14.15 8.61
C VAL A 113 -15.34 -15.27 8.97
N PRO A 114 -14.04 -15.01 9.17
CA PRO A 114 -13.09 -16.02 9.62
C PRO A 114 -13.46 -16.58 11.00
N ASP A 115 -13.32 -17.90 11.21
CA ASP A 115 -13.70 -18.57 12.47
C ASP A 115 -13.02 -17.97 13.71
N ARG A 116 -11.74 -17.58 13.56
CA ARG A 116 -10.89 -17.01 14.63
C ARG A 116 -10.67 -15.51 14.45
N LEU A 117 -11.70 -14.77 14.02
CA LEU A 117 -11.61 -13.34 13.75
C LEU A 117 -10.96 -12.57 14.93
N ALA A 118 -11.47 -12.76 16.15
CA ALA A 118 -10.98 -12.03 17.33
C ALA A 118 -9.50 -12.33 17.68
N GLN A 119 -9.04 -13.55 17.41
CA GLN A 119 -7.70 -14.00 17.79
C GLN A 119 -6.67 -13.68 16.70
N ASP A 120 -7.01 -13.93 15.43
CA ASP A 120 -6.07 -13.96 14.32
C ASP A 120 -6.17 -12.73 13.40
N TRP A 121 -7.02 -11.75 13.75
CA TRP A 121 -7.19 -10.54 12.94
C TRP A 121 -7.15 -9.25 13.76
N TYR A 122 -6.66 -8.22 13.10
CA TYR A 122 -6.77 -6.83 13.49
C TYR A 122 -7.85 -6.12 12.68
N VAL A 123 -8.41 -5.04 13.23
CA VAL A 123 -9.36 -4.16 12.57
C VAL A 123 -8.96 -2.70 12.74
N PHE A 124 -9.19 -1.89 11.72
CA PHE A 124 -9.05 -0.45 11.82
C PHE A 124 -10.06 0.30 10.95
N ALA A 125 -10.34 1.54 11.35
CA ALA A 125 -11.13 2.47 10.56
C ALA A 125 -10.33 2.86 9.31
N ARG A 126 -10.79 2.47 8.13
CA ARG A 126 -10.17 2.84 6.87
C ARG A 126 -10.43 4.34 6.60
N PRO A 127 -9.39 5.16 6.42
CA PRO A 127 -9.55 6.52 5.90
C PRO A 127 -10.19 6.53 4.51
N ALA A 128 -11.07 7.49 4.26
CA ALA A 128 -11.47 7.85 2.91
C ALA A 128 -10.26 8.39 2.15
N GLY A 129 -10.15 8.04 0.87
CA GLY A 129 -9.06 8.54 0.02
C GLY A 129 -8.47 7.50 -0.91
N LYS A 130 -7.36 7.88 -1.54
CA LYS A 130 -6.71 7.10 -2.61
C LYS A 130 -5.70 6.13 -2.01
N ARG A 131 -5.94 4.82 -2.18
CA ARG A 131 -4.98 3.78 -1.83
C ARG A 131 -3.74 3.88 -2.71
N CYS A 132 -2.57 3.93 -2.08
CA CYS A 132 -1.29 4.04 -2.79
C CYS A 132 -0.16 3.41 -1.98
N PHE A 133 0.83 2.82 -2.65
CA PHE A 133 2.13 2.59 -1.99
C PHE A 133 3.00 3.83 -2.18
N VAL A 134 3.86 4.08 -1.20
CA VAL A 134 4.80 5.20 -1.16
C VAL A 134 6.20 4.62 -1.08
N VAL A 135 7.09 5.14 -1.92
CA VAL A 135 8.50 4.74 -1.94
C VAL A 135 9.37 5.97 -1.80
N SER A 136 10.20 5.99 -0.76
CA SER A 136 11.26 6.99 -0.61
C SER A 136 12.59 6.36 -0.97
N SER A 137 13.36 7.01 -1.83
CA SER A 137 14.69 6.56 -2.26
C SER A 137 15.43 7.71 -2.93
N ASN A 138 16.75 7.75 -2.75
CA ASN A 138 17.66 8.70 -3.41
C ASN A 138 17.23 10.18 -3.31
N GLY A 139 16.74 10.58 -2.15
CA GLY A 139 16.39 11.97 -1.85
C GLY A 139 15.07 12.44 -2.45
N THR A 140 14.18 11.52 -2.82
CA THR A 140 12.81 11.85 -3.24
C THR A 140 11.82 10.76 -2.82
N THR A 141 10.54 11.09 -2.86
CA THR A 141 9.43 10.19 -2.54
C THR A 141 8.43 10.16 -3.69
N VAL A 142 8.01 8.96 -4.07
CA VAL A 142 7.00 8.72 -5.11
C VAL A 142 5.86 7.90 -4.53
N SER A 143 4.64 8.39 -4.68
CA SER A 143 3.44 7.61 -4.39
C SER A 143 2.78 7.16 -5.69
N ARG A 144 2.29 5.92 -5.71
CA ARG A 144 1.60 5.33 -6.87
C ARG A 144 0.30 4.68 -6.45
N GLN A 145 -0.75 4.95 -7.23
CA GLN A 145 -2.10 4.46 -6.98
C GLN A 145 -2.22 2.96 -7.27
N ARG A 146 -3.36 2.36 -6.93
CA ARG A 146 -3.70 0.96 -7.25
C ARG A 146 -3.51 0.58 -8.71
N ASN A 147 -3.78 1.49 -9.65
CA ASN A 147 -3.59 1.26 -11.09
C ASN A 147 -2.11 1.43 -11.55
N GLY A 148 -1.18 1.68 -10.62
CA GLY A 148 0.25 1.88 -10.86
C GLY A 148 0.63 3.26 -11.40
N SER A 149 -0.34 4.14 -11.68
CA SER A 149 -0.08 5.54 -12.03
C SER A 149 0.57 6.28 -10.87
N ILE A 150 1.39 7.28 -11.18
CA ILE A 150 1.96 8.17 -10.17
C ILE A 150 0.84 9.04 -9.62
N LEU A 151 0.72 9.07 -8.29
CA LEU A 151 -0.13 10.02 -7.59
C LEU A 151 0.66 11.31 -7.34
N HIS A 152 1.81 11.20 -6.67
CA HIS A 152 2.67 12.35 -6.40
C HIS A 152 4.16 12.00 -6.50
N HIS A 153 4.96 13.02 -6.80
CA HIS A 153 6.42 13.06 -6.62
C HIS A 153 6.73 14.25 -5.71
N PHE A 154 7.43 14.01 -4.59
CA PHE A 154 7.60 15.02 -3.55
C PHE A 154 8.78 14.70 -2.61
N PRO A 155 9.38 15.71 -1.97
CA PRO A 155 10.29 15.48 -0.85
C PRO A 155 9.48 15.11 0.41
N SER A 156 9.98 14.15 1.19
CA SER A 156 9.39 13.74 2.47
C SER A 156 10.44 13.59 3.56
N ALA A 157 9.99 13.60 4.82
CA ALA A 157 10.83 13.31 5.98
C ALA A 157 11.07 11.81 6.21
N LEU A 158 10.63 10.94 5.29
CA LEU A 158 10.97 9.52 5.33
C LEU A 158 12.47 9.34 5.03
N PRO A 159 13.11 8.26 5.52
CA PRO A 159 14.48 7.92 5.15
C PRO A 159 14.68 7.91 3.63
N ALA A 160 15.74 8.58 3.18
CA ALA A 160 16.05 8.82 1.76
C ALA A 160 14.93 9.53 0.95
N GLY A 161 14.00 10.22 1.61
CA GLY A 161 12.84 10.87 1.00
C GLY A 161 13.06 12.30 0.54
N ALA A 162 14.17 12.94 0.91
CA ALA A 162 14.55 14.31 0.52
C ALA A 162 16.08 14.44 0.37
N LYS A 163 16.53 15.35 -0.51
CA LYS A 163 17.95 15.70 -0.66
C LYS A 163 18.37 16.60 0.50
N ILE A 164 18.99 16.04 1.54
CA ILE A 164 19.52 16.78 2.68
C ILE A 164 21.03 16.98 2.47
N ARG A 165 21.55 18.20 2.71
CA ARG A 165 22.95 18.58 2.46
C ARG A 165 23.99 17.73 3.21
N ASP A 166 23.64 17.15 4.35
CA ASP A 166 24.60 16.53 5.29
C ASP A 166 24.43 15.02 5.48
N GLY A 167 23.62 14.36 4.64
CA GLY A 167 23.35 12.93 4.76
C GLY A 167 24.08 12.09 3.73
N SER A 168 25.22 11.51 4.10
CA SER A 168 25.79 10.31 3.47
C SER A 168 24.83 9.11 3.68
N GLY A 169 23.63 9.20 3.13
CA GLY A 169 22.69 8.10 3.11
C GLY A 169 23.29 6.98 2.27
N SER A 170 23.34 5.77 2.82
CA SER A 170 23.72 4.58 2.04
C SER A 170 22.88 4.52 0.77
N ALA A 171 23.49 4.18 -0.37
CA ALA A 171 22.79 3.94 -1.64
C ALA A 171 21.70 2.85 -1.53
N GLN A 172 21.67 2.11 -0.42
CA GLN A 172 20.69 1.07 -0.09
C GLN A 172 19.56 1.55 0.85
N SER A 173 19.53 2.84 1.21
CA SER A 173 18.46 3.39 2.06
C SER A 173 17.22 3.70 1.24
N TYR A 174 16.12 2.99 1.52
CA TYR A 174 14.81 3.25 0.95
C TYR A 174 13.70 2.85 1.93
N CYS A 175 12.51 3.43 1.77
CA CYS A 175 11.31 2.97 2.49
C CYS A 175 10.21 2.60 1.50
N ILE A 176 9.38 1.64 1.91
CA ILE A 176 8.17 1.24 1.19
C ILE A 176 7.05 1.18 2.22
N LEU A 177 6.06 2.05 2.05
CA LEU A 177 4.88 2.15 2.89
C LEU A 177 3.62 1.86 2.07
N ASP A 178 2.62 1.28 2.70
CA ASP A 178 1.30 1.13 2.11
C ASP A 178 0.30 2.08 2.77
N CYS A 179 -0.16 3.07 2.01
CA CYS A 179 -0.84 4.26 2.52
C CYS A 179 -2.22 4.45 1.90
N ILE A 180 -3.01 5.29 2.53
CA ILE A 180 -4.20 5.91 1.95
C ILE A 180 -3.97 7.41 2.02
N PHE A 181 -3.91 8.05 0.86
CA PHE A 181 -3.82 9.50 0.78
C PHE A 181 -5.21 10.11 0.96
N HIS A 182 -5.40 10.83 2.05
CA HIS A 182 -6.61 11.57 2.33
C HIS A 182 -6.42 13.01 1.82
N GLU A 183 -7.27 13.40 0.87
CA GLU A 183 -7.05 14.62 0.09
C GLU A 183 -7.35 15.90 0.90
N LEU A 184 -8.34 15.83 1.79
CA LEU A 184 -8.84 17.01 2.53
C LEU A 184 -7.80 17.58 3.50
N ASP A 185 -7.04 16.72 4.19
CA ASP A 185 -5.97 17.11 5.12
C ASP A 185 -4.56 16.89 4.56
N GLN A 186 -4.46 16.48 3.29
CA GLN A 186 -3.21 16.20 2.59
C GLN A 186 -2.27 15.26 3.35
N THR A 187 -2.82 14.25 4.04
CA THR A 187 -2.06 13.31 4.86
C THR A 187 -2.03 11.91 4.24
N TYR A 188 -0.85 11.30 4.23
CA TYR A 188 -0.68 9.87 3.96
C TYR A 188 -0.91 9.09 5.24
N TYR A 189 -2.09 8.50 5.37
CA TYR A 189 -2.38 7.57 6.44
C TYR A 189 -1.75 6.22 6.12
N VAL A 190 -0.72 5.85 6.87
CA VAL A 190 0.04 4.62 6.70
C VAL A 190 -0.73 3.49 7.37
N ILE A 191 -1.06 2.46 6.60
CA ILE A 191 -1.75 1.27 7.13
C ILE A 191 -0.85 0.04 7.14
N ASP A 192 0.30 0.11 6.45
CA ASP A 192 1.34 -0.91 6.54
C ASP A 192 2.74 -0.34 6.24
N MET A 193 3.76 -0.93 6.86
CA MET A 193 5.18 -0.70 6.60
C MET A 193 5.82 -1.98 6.09
N VAL A 194 6.28 -1.93 4.83
CA VAL A 194 6.87 -3.08 4.15
C VAL A 194 8.40 -3.05 4.24
N CYS A 195 8.97 -1.84 4.14
CA CYS A 195 10.40 -1.63 4.29
C CYS A 195 10.67 -0.27 4.91
N TRP A 196 11.65 -0.21 5.82
CA TRP A 196 12.08 1.04 6.44
C TRP A 196 13.60 1.16 6.44
N ASN A 197 14.13 2.22 5.83
CA ASN A 197 15.57 2.49 5.76
C ASN A 197 16.40 1.28 5.27
N GLY A 198 15.89 0.55 4.28
CA GLY A 198 16.51 -0.67 3.73
C GLY A 198 16.26 -1.95 4.54
N TYR A 199 15.68 -1.86 5.75
CA TYR A 199 15.26 -3.02 6.52
C TYR A 199 13.93 -3.55 5.97
N SER A 200 13.96 -4.77 5.44
CA SER A 200 12.77 -5.46 4.96
C SER A 200 11.94 -5.99 6.12
N LEU A 201 10.64 -5.72 6.12
CA LEU A 201 9.69 -6.19 7.13
C LEU A 201 8.76 -7.29 6.63
N TYR A 202 8.97 -7.78 5.40
CA TYR A 202 8.17 -8.86 4.82
C TYR A 202 8.13 -10.15 5.66
N ASP A 203 9.21 -10.43 6.38
CA ASP A 203 9.34 -11.64 7.22
C ASP A 203 8.81 -11.43 8.65
N CYS A 204 8.28 -10.24 8.94
CA CYS A 204 7.80 -9.87 10.27
C CYS A 204 6.28 -10.03 10.40
N THR A 205 5.84 -10.35 11.62
CA THR A 205 4.42 -10.37 11.98
C THR A 205 3.78 -9.00 11.81
N ALA A 206 2.46 -8.95 11.62
CA ALA A 206 1.74 -7.68 11.50
C ALA A 206 1.87 -6.85 12.78
N GLU A 207 1.82 -7.50 13.94
CA GLU A 207 2.02 -6.86 15.24
C GLU A 207 3.33 -6.07 15.30
N PHE A 208 4.44 -6.71 14.92
CA PHE A 208 5.74 -6.05 14.92
C PHE A 208 5.80 -4.92 13.90
N ARG A 209 5.23 -5.11 12.70
CA ARG A 209 5.15 -4.05 11.69
C ARG A 209 4.38 -2.83 12.18
N PHE A 210 3.24 -3.02 12.85
CA PHE A 210 2.44 -1.92 13.39
C PHE A 210 3.14 -1.23 14.57
N TYR A 211 3.74 -1.98 15.48
CA TYR A 211 4.55 -1.41 16.55
C TYR A 211 5.70 -0.56 15.98
N TRP A 212 6.46 -1.13 15.03
CA TRP A 212 7.62 -0.47 14.47
C TRP A 212 7.24 0.76 13.64
N LEU A 213 6.12 0.68 12.91
CA LEU A 213 5.54 1.79 12.15
C LEU A 213 5.29 3.02 13.03
N ASN A 214 4.61 2.83 14.16
CA ASN A 214 4.29 3.94 15.06
C ASN A 214 5.56 4.61 15.60
N SER A 215 6.50 3.82 16.13
CA SER A 215 7.77 4.32 16.66
C SER A 215 8.59 5.06 15.60
N LYS A 216 8.73 4.49 14.38
CA LYS A 216 9.63 5.05 13.37
C LYS A 216 9.07 6.26 12.64
N LEU A 217 7.74 6.34 12.46
CA LEU A 217 7.14 7.55 11.91
C LEU A 217 7.34 8.75 12.83
N GLU A 218 7.17 8.56 14.15
CA GLU A 218 7.38 9.62 15.13
C GLU A 218 8.85 10.08 15.14
N GLU A 219 9.80 9.15 15.21
CA GLU A 219 11.24 9.46 15.18
C GLU A 219 11.69 10.19 13.91
N SER A 220 11.06 9.92 12.76
CA SER A 220 11.44 10.51 11.48
C SER A 220 11.03 11.98 11.30
N GLY A 221 10.13 12.49 12.15
CA GLY A 221 9.49 13.79 11.95
C GLY A 221 8.49 13.83 10.79
N ALA A 222 8.16 12.70 10.15
CA ALA A 222 7.16 12.63 9.09
C ALA A 222 5.74 12.97 9.55
N CYS A 223 5.49 12.92 10.86
CA CYS A 223 4.25 13.35 11.50
C CYS A 223 4.12 14.87 11.67
N ASN A 224 5.20 15.63 11.46
CA ASN A 224 5.20 17.08 11.62
C ASN A 224 4.35 17.77 10.54
N ALA A 225 3.93 19.00 10.83
CA ALA A 225 3.20 19.82 9.87
C ALA A 225 4.03 20.04 8.59
N PRO A 226 3.41 20.07 7.39
CA PRO A 226 4.11 20.31 6.14
C PRO A 226 5.07 21.51 6.19
N SER A 227 6.22 21.38 5.52
CA SER A 227 7.22 22.44 5.43
C SER A 227 7.79 22.54 4.02
N HIS A 228 8.69 23.50 3.81
CA HIS A 228 9.43 23.59 2.55
C HIS A 228 10.25 22.31 2.24
N TYR A 229 10.68 21.58 3.27
CA TYR A 229 11.53 20.38 3.12
C TYR A 229 10.74 19.08 2.99
N HIS A 230 9.46 19.06 3.39
CA HIS A 230 8.59 17.89 3.25
C HIS A 230 7.14 18.31 3.02
N LYS A 231 6.58 17.91 1.87
CA LYS A 231 5.30 18.43 1.37
C LYS A 231 4.07 17.89 2.09
N PHE A 232 4.10 16.62 2.48
CA PHE A 232 2.94 15.93 3.02
C PHE A 232 3.25 15.34 4.40
N LYS A 233 2.23 15.30 5.24
CA LYS A 233 2.28 14.64 6.55
C LYS A 233 2.04 13.13 6.38
N PHE A 234 2.66 12.34 7.25
CA PHE A 234 2.37 10.91 7.42
C PHE A 234 1.77 10.69 8.80
N SER A 235 0.84 9.75 8.91
CA SER A 235 0.26 9.35 10.20
C SER A 235 -0.08 7.87 10.18
N ALA A 236 0.19 7.16 11.25
CA ALA A 236 -0.30 5.80 11.39
C ALA A 236 -1.82 5.79 11.61
N VAL A 237 -2.47 4.72 11.16
CA VAL A 237 -3.88 4.44 11.48
C VAL A 237 -3.96 3.64 12.78
N PRO A 238 -4.86 3.98 13.74
CA PRO A 238 -5.05 3.18 14.94
C PRO A 238 -5.58 1.78 14.61
N VAL A 239 -4.92 0.76 15.17
CA VAL A 239 -5.24 -0.66 14.95
C VAL A 239 -5.74 -1.29 16.24
N TYR A 240 -6.80 -2.10 16.15
CA TYR A 240 -7.45 -2.75 17.28
C TYR A 240 -7.56 -4.27 17.05
N ASN A 241 -7.72 -5.04 18.13
CA ASN A 241 -8.13 -6.44 18.03
C ASN A 241 -9.57 -6.56 17.51
N CYS A 242 -9.91 -7.69 16.90
CA CYS A 242 -11.29 -7.93 16.44
C CYS A 242 -12.20 -8.55 17.52
N ASP A 243 -12.03 -8.15 18.78
CA ASP A 243 -13.03 -8.44 19.81
C ASP A 243 -14.15 -7.38 19.78
N GLN A 244 -15.18 -7.57 20.62
CA GLN A 244 -16.31 -6.64 20.69
C GLN A 244 -15.88 -5.19 20.96
N SER A 245 -14.91 -4.99 21.85
CA SER A 245 -14.44 -3.66 22.22
C SER A 245 -13.63 -3.01 21.10
N GLY A 246 -12.76 -3.76 20.43
CA GLY A 246 -11.93 -3.25 19.34
C GLY A 246 -12.73 -2.96 18.07
N LEU A 247 -13.73 -3.78 17.75
CA LEU A 247 -14.69 -3.50 16.67
C LEU A 247 -15.48 -2.22 16.95
N HIS A 248 -15.99 -2.07 18.18
CA HIS A 248 -16.71 -0.87 18.60
C HIS A 248 -15.81 0.37 18.54
N ALA A 249 -14.57 0.27 19.04
CA ALA A 249 -13.58 1.35 19.01
C ALA A 249 -13.21 1.76 17.57
N ALA A 250 -12.97 0.80 16.68
CA ALA A 250 -12.70 1.10 15.28
C ALA A 250 -13.90 1.80 14.61
N TYR A 251 -15.11 1.32 14.86
CA TYR A 251 -16.32 1.86 14.24
C TYR A 251 -16.71 3.26 14.77
N THR A 252 -16.71 3.45 16.09
CA THR A 252 -17.22 4.67 16.75
C THR A 252 -16.14 5.68 17.14
N GLY A 253 -14.88 5.23 17.28
CA GLY A 253 -13.79 6.06 17.79
C GLY A 253 -13.52 7.31 16.93
N VAL A 254 -13.17 8.42 17.58
CA VAL A 254 -12.87 9.68 16.89
C VAL A 254 -11.50 9.55 16.21
N VAL A 255 -11.44 9.91 14.94
CA VAL A 255 -10.22 9.91 14.11
C VAL A 255 -10.18 11.21 13.29
N PRO A 256 -8.99 11.70 12.90
CA PRO A 256 -8.85 12.99 12.21
C PRO A 256 -9.25 12.98 10.73
N TYR A 257 -9.83 11.88 10.24
CA TYR A 257 -10.20 11.67 8.84
C TYR A 257 -11.64 11.14 8.72
N ALA A 258 -12.26 11.35 7.56
CA ALA A 258 -13.52 10.71 7.25
C ALA A 258 -13.31 9.19 7.11
N LYS A 259 -14.15 8.39 7.77
CA LYS A 259 -14.11 6.92 7.69
C LYS A 259 -14.83 6.45 6.41
N ASP A 260 -14.21 5.54 5.68
CA ASP A 260 -14.78 4.90 4.47
C ASP A 260 -15.30 3.49 4.77
N GLY A 261 -14.72 2.83 5.78
CA GLY A 261 -15.15 1.51 6.21
C GLY A 261 -14.25 0.92 7.27
N LEU A 262 -14.39 -0.39 7.50
CA LEU A 262 -13.46 -1.15 8.33
C LEU A 262 -12.58 -2.01 7.43
N LEU A 263 -11.29 -2.07 7.75
CA LEU A 263 -10.35 -2.98 7.10
C LEU A 263 -9.86 -4.00 8.12
N PHE A 264 -9.85 -5.26 7.70
CA PHE A 264 -9.43 -6.39 8.52
C PHE A 264 -8.10 -6.91 8.01
N TYR A 265 -7.16 -7.11 8.92
CA TYR A 265 -5.78 -7.49 8.62
C TYR A 265 -5.42 -8.74 9.42
N ASN A 266 -4.98 -9.80 8.74
CA ASN A 266 -4.56 -11.04 9.41
C ASN A 266 -3.22 -10.83 10.13
N LYS A 267 -3.10 -11.30 11.38
CA LYS A 267 -1.96 -11.03 12.27
C LYS A 267 -0.62 -11.59 11.78
#